data_AF-A0A838TZ79-F1
#
_entry.id   AF-A0A838TZ79-F1
#
_cell.length_a   1.000
_cell.length_b   1.000
_cell.length_c   1.000
_cell.angle_alpha   90.00
_cell.angle_beta   90.00
_cell.angle_gamma   90.00
#
_symmetry.space_group_name_H-M   'P 1'
#
loop_
_entity.id
_entity.type
_entity.pdbx_description
1 polymer ?
#
loop_
_entity_poly.entity_id
_entity_poly.type
_entity_poly.pdbx_seq_one_letter_code
_entity_poly.pdbx_strand_id
1 'polypeptide(L)'
;MTIEEISYDFTEYTEHFRNFFSKILKLIIISKLNCQESNKTSFKYFSEIVSKIDDCESHKVKYGKSMMFTKYLQYEFTYQTIKVTIKITNKYVIDILFESIIPDFVKFFDELSSDTKSIKWNATSADNKGFQEDIIMKEEKSNIDSIKKNQKSEDNDRNNEIQNEIKIIFYLLELFIDTLYYLTSLSPDTNTDSLIGKMIEIKDVSVNRKNLNIEILIDEKTIIIILSPNKNNPISIVLDNENKTGNTIKELILQNKNF
;
A
#
# COMPACT_ATOMS: atom_id res chain seq x y z
N MET A 1 -21.35 7.24 12.21
CA MET A 1 -20.48 6.05 12.20
C MET A 1 -21.33 4.90 11.73
N THR A 2 -20.94 4.31 10.61
CA THR A 2 -21.61 3.20 9.94
C THR A 2 -20.77 1.96 10.16
N ILE A 3 -21.41 0.85 10.52
CA ILE A 3 -20.78 -0.46 10.65
C ILE A 3 -21.55 -1.40 9.74
N GLU A 4 -20.87 -1.97 8.76
CA GLU A 4 -21.46 -2.88 7.77
C GLU A 4 -20.55 -4.09 7.60
N GLU A 5 -21.15 -5.28 7.48
CA GLU A 5 -20.45 -6.53 7.21
C GLU A 5 -20.97 -7.08 5.88
N ILE A 6 -20.05 -7.35 4.95
CA ILE A 6 -20.36 -7.91 3.64
C ILE A 6 -19.62 -9.23 3.50
N SER A 7 -20.35 -10.30 3.20
CA SER A 7 -19.79 -11.62 2.92
C SER A 7 -19.77 -11.86 1.41
N TYR A 8 -18.60 -12.22 0.88
CA TYR A 8 -18.43 -12.59 -0.51
C TYR A 8 -18.08 -14.08 -0.61
N ASP A 9 -18.95 -14.84 -1.25
CA ASP A 9 -18.80 -16.27 -1.46
C ASP A 9 -18.36 -16.57 -2.90
N PHE A 10 -17.14 -17.08 -3.04
CA PHE A 10 -16.54 -17.49 -4.32
C PHE A 10 -16.47 -19.02 -4.48
N THR A 11 -17.22 -19.80 -3.70
CA THR A 11 -17.19 -21.28 -3.79
C THR A 11 -17.55 -21.80 -5.18
N GLU A 12 -18.44 -21.12 -5.90
CA GLU A 12 -18.80 -21.44 -7.29
C GLU A 12 -17.80 -20.90 -8.33
N TYR A 13 -16.99 -19.89 -7.98
CA TYR A 13 -16.08 -19.18 -8.91
C TYR A 13 -14.69 -18.94 -8.27
N THR A 14 -14.07 -20.02 -7.84
CA THR A 14 -12.83 -20.00 -7.03
C THR A 14 -11.65 -19.29 -7.69
N GLU A 15 -11.62 -19.28 -9.02
CA GLU A 15 -10.60 -18.63 -9.85
C GLU A 15 -10.57 -17.10 -9.67
N HIS A 16 -11.68 -16.49 -9.22
CA HIS A 16 -11.77 -15.05 -8.99
C HIS A 16 -11.31 -14.65 -7.58
N PHE A 17 -11.29 -15.57 -6.63
CA PHE A 17 -11.02 -15.27 -5.22
C PHE A 17 -9.65 -14.63 -5.00
N ARG A 18 -8.59 -15.14 -5.64
CA ARG A 18 -7.23 -14.56 -5.52
C ARG A 18 -7.18 -13.12 -6.00
N ASN A 19 -7.81 -12.84 -7.14
CA ASN A 19 -7.82 -11.50 -7.73
C ASN A 19 -8.60 -10.53 -6.83
N PHE A 20 -9.75 -10.97 -6.31
CA PHE A 20 -10.56 -10.20 -5.37
C PHE A 20 -9.82 -9.91 -4.06
N PHE A 21 -9.20 -10.93 -3.46
CA PHE A 21 -8.39 -10.79 -2.24
C PHE A 21 -7.24 -9.79 -2.42
N SER A 22 -6.47 -9.94 -3.51
CA SER A 22 -5.38 -9.03 -3.84
C SER A 22 -5.90 -7.60 -4.02
N LYS A 23 -7.02 -7.43 -4.73
CA LYS A 23 -7.63 -6.13 -4.97
C LYS A 23 -8.08 -5.44 -3.68
N ILE A 24 -8.72 -6.16 -2.76
CA ILE A 24 -9.12 -5.62 -1.46
C ILE A 24 -7.92 -5.16 -0.65
N LEU A 25 -6.86 -5.98 -0.55
CA LEU A 25 -5.67 -5.58 0.18
C LEU A 25 -5.01 -4.34 -0.44
N LYS A 26 -4.98 -4.23 -1.77
CA LYS A 26 -4.52 -3.01 -2.47
C LYS A 26 -5.34 -1.80 -2.09
N LEU A 27 -6.67 -1.90 -2.12
CA LEU A 27 -7.57 -0.81 -1.71
C LEU A 27 -7.33 -0.38 -0.25
N ILE A 28 -7.20 -1.35 0.66
CA ILE A 28 -6.93 -1.08 2.07
C ILE A 28 -5.57 -0.37 2.21
N ILE A 29 -4.50 -0.89 1.59
CA ILE A 29 -3.16 -0.29 1.63
C ILE A 29 -3.21 1.14 1.10
N ILE A 30 -3.84 1.38 -0.05
CA ILE A 30 -4.00 2.72 -0.63
C ILE A 30 -4.73 3.62 0.35
N SER A 31 -5.85 3.18 0.95
CA SER A 31 -6.64 3.98 1.89
C SER A 31 -5.92 4.34 3.20
N LYS A 32 -4.86 3.60 3.54
CA LYS A 32 -4.07 3.81 4.75
C LYS A 32 -2.73 4.49 4.49
N LEU A 33 -2.32 4.63 3.23
CA LEU A 33 -1.02 5.15 2.85
C LEU A 33 -0.87 6.64 3.20
N ASN A 34 0.12 6.96 4.04
CA ASN A 34 0.36 8.32 4.51
C ASN A 34 1.84 8.63 4.76
N CYS A 35 2.16 9.91 4.99
CA CYS A 35 3.45 10.32 5.52
C CYS A 35 3.39 11.62 6.34
N GLN A 36 4.36 11.83 7.24
CA GLN A 36 4.52 13.11 7.91
C GLN A 36 5.18 14.16 6.99
N GLU A 37 4.52 15.29 6.79
CA GLU A 37 4.99 16.34 5.87
C GLU A 37 6.32 16.97 6.32
N SER A 38 6.55 17.08 7.63
CA SER A 38 7.76 17.70 8.18
C SER A 38 9.06 16.99 7.77
N ASN A 39 8.98 15.72 7.35
CA ASN A 39 10.12 14.98 6.84
C ASN A 39 10.16 15.07 5.30
N LYS A 40 11.01 15.96 4.78
CA LYS A 40 11.15 16.19 3.33
C LYS A 40 11.51 14.92 2.54
N THR A 41 12.31 14.03 3.11
CA THR A 41 12.68 12.77 2.46
C THR A 41 11.47 11.85 2.36
N SER A 42 10.73 11.67 3.47
CA SER A 42 9.46 10.92 3.46
C SER A 42 8.50 11.50 2.45
N PHE A 43 8.32 12.83 2.42
CA PHE A 43 7.38 13.49 1.55
C PHE A 43 7.69 13.29 0.06
N LYS A 44 8.96 13.48 -0.33
CA LYS A 44 9.40 13.23 -1.71
C LYS A 44 9.16 11.77 -2.08
N TYR A 45 9.58 10.84 -1.22
CA TYR A 45 9.45 9.41 -1.49
C TYR A 45 7.98 8.96 -1.55
N PHE A 46 7.14 9.43 -0.63
CA PHE A 46 5.69 9.21 -0.65
C PHE A 46 5.05 9.71 -1.95
N SER A 47 5.41 10.92 -2.39
CA SER A 47 4.88 11.48 -3.64
C SER A 47 5.25 10.63 -4.86
N GLU A 48 6.47 10.06 -4.86
CA GLU A 48 6.92 9.12 -5.90
C GLU A 48 6.21 7.76 -5.82
N ILE A 49 5.84 7.27 -4.63
CA ILE A 49 5.01 6.06 -4.51
C ILE A 49 3.61 6.33 -5.08
N VAL A 50 2.98 7.42 -4.64
CA VAL A 50 1.60 7.77 -5.01
C VAL A 50 1.48 7.99 -6.51
N SER A 51 2.44 8.66 -7.15
CA SER A 51 2.43 8.91 -8.61
C SER A 51 2.53 7.65 -9.47
N LYS A 52 2.84 6.49 -8.87
CA LYS A 52 2.90 5.19 -9.53
C LYS A 52 1.65 4.34 -9.31
N ILE A 53 0.63 4.87 -8.64
CA ILE A 53 -0.66 4.22 -8.46
C ILE A 53 -1.63 4.96 -9.36
N ASP A 54 -2.23 4.25 -10.33
CA ASP A 54 -3.21 4.86 -11.22
C ASP A 54 -4.36 5.46 -10.42
N ASP A 55 -4.89 6.60 -10.89
CA ASP A 55 -5.98 7.34 -10.25
C ASP A 55 -5.73 7.76 -8.78
N CYS A 56 -4.46 7.81 -8.36
CA CYS A 56 -4.06 8.20 -7.02
C CYS A 56 -3.36 9.56 -7.00
N GLU A 57 -3.77 10.40 -6.06
CA GLU A 57 -3.20 11.72 -5.81
C GLU A 57 -2.78 11.84 -4.35
N SER A 58 -1.91 12.79 -4.04
CA SER A 58 -1.59 13.14 -2.66
C SER A 58 -2.35 14.39 -2.24
N HIS A 59 -2.87 14.39 -1.02
CA HIS A 59 -3.50 15.56 -0.43
C HIS A 59 -3.00 15.78 1.00
N LYS A 60 -3.09 17.02 1.45
CA LYS A 60 -2.56 17.44 2.74
C LYS A 60 -3.70 17.60 3.73
N VAL A 61 -3.53 17.01 4.91
CA VAL A 61 -4.48 17.11 6.02
C VAL A 61 -3.78 17.70 7.23
N LYS A 62 -4.46 18.65 7.90
CA LYS A 62 -3.94 19.33 9.10
C LYS A 62 -4.82 19.02 10.32
N TYR A 63 -4.45 17.97 11.06
CA TYR A 63 -4.95 17.71 12.41
C TYR A 63 -3.76 17.69 13.38
N GLY A 64 -3.45 18.85 13.96
CA GLY A 64 -2.20 19.03 14.71
C GLY A 64 -0.99 19.06 13.78
N LYS A 65 -0.21 17.98 13.70
CA LYS A 65 0.92 17.88 12.75
C LYS A 65 0.38 17.68 11.33
N SER A 66 1.00 18.35 10.36
CA SER A 66 0.60 18.20 8.95
C SER A 66 1.03 16.84 8.43
N MET A 67 0.08 16.13 7.82
CA MET A 67 0.29 14.82 7.21
C MET A 67 -0.19 14.83 5.77
N MET A 68 0.42 13.96 4.97
CA MET A 68 0.00 13.69 3.60
C MET A 68 -0.71 12.36 3.57
N PHE A 69 -1.80 12.30 2.82
CA PHE A 69 -2.61 11.11 2.59
C PHE A 69 -2.85 10.93 1.09
N THR A 70 -3.25 9.72 0.74
CA THR A 70 -3.71 9.37 -0.61
C THR A 70 -5.15 9.81 -0.83
N LYS A 71 -5.44 10.19 -2.07
CA LYS A 71 -6.78 10.36 -2.61
C LYS A 71 -6.89 9.40 -3.79
N TYR A 72 -7.86 8.50 -3.78
CA TYR A 72 -8.01 7.51 -4.85
C TYR A 72 -9.35 7.72 -5.54
N LEU A 73 -9.35 7.90 -6.86
CA LEU A 73 -10.56 8.23 -7.64
C LEU A 73 -11.36 9.41 -7.04
N GLN A 74 -10.64 10.42 -6.55
CA GLN A 74 -11.21 11.61 -5.87
C GLN A 74 -11.81 11.36 -4.47
N TYR A 75 -11.67 10.17 -3.89
CA TYR A 75 -12.05 9.89 -2.51
C TYR A 75 -10.86 10.05 -1.57
N GLU A 76 -11.05 10.86 -0.54
CA GLU A 76 -10.02 11.15 0.47
C GLU A 76 -10.11 10.14 1.61
N PHE A 77 -8.98 9.51 1.91
CA PHE A 77 -8.89 8.52 2.98
C PHE A 77 -7.93 8.98 4.07
N THR A 78 -8.32 8.76 5.32
CA THR A 78 -7.43 8.89 6.47
C THR A 78 -7.53 7.63 7.34
N TYR A 79 -6.48 7.35 8.12
CA TYR A 79 -6.52 6.19 9.03
C TYR A 79 -7.62 6.29 10.11
N GLN A 80 -8.16 7.50 10.37
CA GLN A 80 -9.23 7.74 11.35
C GLN A 80 -10.64 7.60 10.75
N THR A 81 -10.76 7.69 9.43
CA THR A 81 -12.09 7.74 8.79
C THR A 81 -12.68 6.37 8.53
N ILE A 82 -11.82 5.36 8.38
CA ILE A 82 -12.18 4.03 7.86
C ILE A 82 -11.36 2.98 8.59
N LYS A 83 -12.02 1.91 8.99
CA LYS A 83 -11.43 0.65 9.41
C LYS A 83 -12.04 -0.46 8.58
N VAL A 84 -11.18 -1.32 8.05
CA VAL A 84 -11.55 -2.47 7.24
C VAL A 84 -10.89 -3.69 7.86
N THR A 85 -11.70 -4.63 8.31
CA THR A 85 -11.25 -5.91 8.85
C THR A 85 -11.73 -7.01 7.91
N ILE A 86 -10.82 -7.88 7.49
CA ILE A 86 -11.14 -9.05 6.66
C ILE A 86 -11.03 -10.32 7.50
N LYS A 87 -11.90 -11.28 7.23
CA LYS A 87 -11.87 -12.62 7.81
C LYS A 87 -12.17 -13.64 6.72
N ILE A 88 -11.27 -14.61 6.56
CA ILE A 88 -11.51 -15.74 5.65
C ILE A 88 -12.18 -16.84 6.46
N THR A 89 -13.49 -17.01 6.33
CA THR A 89 -14.25 -18.02 7.10
C THR A 89 -14.20 -19.41 6.48
N ASN A 90 -14.01 -19.48 5.17
CA ASN A 90 -13.73 -20.71 4.43
C ASN A 90 -12.78 -20.36 3.28
N LYS A 91 -12.13 -21.36 2.66
CA LYS A 91 -11.07 -21.20 1.64
C LYS A 91 -11.38 -20.16 0.54
N TYR A 92 -12.67 -19.96 0.21
CA TYR A 92 -13.13 -19.02 -0.81
C TYR A 92 -14.25 -18.09 -0.33
N VAL A 93 -14.44 -17.95 0.98
CA VAL A 93 -15.42 -17.04 1.58
C VAL A 93 -14.67 -16.01 2.40
N ILE A 94 -14.90 -14.73 2.06
CA ILE A 94 -14.29 -13.58 2.73
C ILE A 94 -15.39 -12.69 3.28
N ASP A 95 -15.34 -12.47 4.59
CA ASP A 95 -16.17 -11.51 5.28
C ASP A 95 -15.37 -10.23 5.47
N ILE A 96 -15.96 -9.10 5.12
CA ILE A 96 -15.36 -7.78 5.26
C ILE A 96 -16.23 -6.94 6.18
N LEU A 97 -15.67 -6.57 7.33
CA LEU A 97 -16.26 -5.63 8.27
C LEU A 97 -15.72 -4.23 8.01
N PHE A 98 -16.62 -3.32 7.70
CA PHE A 98 -16.36 -1.91 7.50
C PHE A 98 -16.85 -1.12 8.71
N GLU A 99 -15.98 -0.29 9.27
CA GLU A 99 -16.36 0.75 10.21
C GLU A 99 -15.92 2.10 9.63
N SER A 100 -16.88 2.98 9.32
CA SER A 100 -16.55 4.28 8.72
C SER A 100 -17.36 5.42 9.32
N ILE A 101 -16.74 6.59 9.43
CA ILE A 101 -17.46 7.84 9.69
C ILE A 101 -18.00 8.49 8.40
N ILE A 102 -17.55 8.01 7.24
CA ILE A 102 -17.97 8.47 5.91
C ILE A 102 -19.15 7.57 5.47
N PRO A 103 -20.38 8.09 5.39
CA PRO A 103 -21.57 7.27 5.12
C PRO A 103 -21.50 6.50 3.80
N ASP A 104 -20.94 7.12 2.75
CA ASP A 104 -20.88 6.53 1.40
C ASP A 104 -19.65 5.65 1.18
N PHE A 105 -18.78 5.49 2.19
CA PHE A 105 -17.54 4.73 2.03
C PHE A 105 -17.79 3.26 1.72
N VAL A 106 -18.75 2.63 2.41
CA VAL A 106 -19.00 1.20 2.22
C VAL A 106 -19.48 0.93 0.80
N LYS A 107 -20.41 1.76 0.31
CA LYS A 107 -20.89 1.71 -1.08
C LYS A 107 -19.74 1.88 -2.08
N PHE A 108 -18.89 2.89 -1.87
CA PHE A 108 -17.75 3.12 -2.76
C PHE A 108 -16.75 1.96 -2.74
N PHE A 109 -16.42 1.42 -1.56
CA PHE A 109 -15.50 0.31 -1.43
C PHE A 109 -16.06 -0.96 -2.06
N ASP A 110 -17.35 -1.24 -1.90
CA ASP A 110 -18.05 -2.38 -2.51
C ASP A 110 -18.10 -2.28 -4.04
N GLU A 111 -18.43 -1.09 -4.58
CA GLU A 111 -18.36 -0.82 -6.03
C GLU A 111 -16.94 -1.05 -6.58
N LEU A 112 -15.93 -0.57 -5.84
CA LEU A 112 -14.55 -0.75 -6.23
C LEU A 112 -14.10 -2.20 -6.12
N SER A 113 -14.41 -2.90 -5.03
CA SER A 113 -13.97 -4.29 -4.81
C SER A 113 -14.58 -5.23 -5.85
N SER A 114 -15.83 -4.99 -6.25
CA SER A 114 -16.57 -5.80 -7.22
C SER A 114 -16.25 -5.51 -8.69
N ASP A 115 -15.64 -4.36 -9.03
CA ASP A 115 -15.18 -4.11 -10.40
C ASP A 115 -14.15 -5.18 -10.85
N THR A 116 -14.18 -5.57 -12.11
CA THR A 116 -13.21 -6.51 -12.72
C THR A 116 -11.87 -5.86 -13.05
N LYS A 117 -11.79 -4.53 -13.04
CA LYS A 117 -10.53 -3.81 -13.27
C LYS A 117 -9.54 -4.07 -12.14
N SER A 118 -8.32 -4.45 -12.51
CA SER A 118 -7.20 -4.57 -11.58
C SER A 118 -6.65 -3.19 -11.23
N ILE A 119 -6.21 -3.03 -9.98
CA ILE A 119 -5.51 -1.83 -9.55
C ILE A 119 -4.09 -1.89 -10.10
N LYS A 120 -3.79 -0.96 -11.00
CA LYS A 120 -2.45 -0.76 -11.54
C LYS A 120 -1.66 0.10 -10.56
N TRP A 121 -0.69 -0.53 -9.91
CA TRP A 121 0.30 0.14 -9.07
C TRP A 121 1.70 -0.26 -9.55
N ASN A 122 2.69 0.63 -9.39
CA ASN A 122 3.93 0.62 -10.17
C ASN A 122 3.75 0.99 -11.67
N ALA A 123 2.77 1.84 -11.99
CA ALA A 123 2.58 2.34 -13.35
C ALA A 123 3.80 3.16 -13.79
N THR A 124 4.47 2.75 -14.87
CA THR A 124 5.49 3.58 -15.49
C THR A 124 4.81 4.75 -16.20
N SER A 125 5.24 5.97 -15.93
CA SER A 125 4.73 7.24 -16.47
C SER A 125 4.83 7.39 -18.01
N ALA A 126 5.09 6.30 -18.74
CA ALA A 126 4.98 6.24 -20.19
C ALA A 126 3.52 6.26 -20.68
N ASP A 127 2.56 5.92 -19.81
CA ASP A 127 1.14 5.80 -20.19
C ASP A 127 0.27 7.04 -19.86
N ASN A 128 0.84 8.08 -19.23
CA ASN A 128 0.13 9.34 -18.93
C ASN A 128 0.86 10.55 -19.52
N LYS A 129 0.79 10.71 -20.85
CA LYS A 129 0.96 12.01 -21.49
C LYS A 129 -0.40 12.71 -21.57
N GLY A 130 -0.73 13.41 -20.50
CA GLY A 130 -1.86 14.33 -20.46
C GLY A 130 -1.85 15.05 -19.12
N PHE A 131 -1.87 16.38 -19.16
CA PHE A 131 -1.85 17.31 -18.02
C PHE A 131 -0.48 17.72 -17.47
N GLN A 132 0.28 18.43 -18.30
CA GLN A 132 1.05 19.60 -17.86
C GLN A 132 0.91 20.71 -18.90
N GLU A 133 -0.23 21.39 -18.88
CA GLU A 133 -0.35 22.77 -19.34
C GLU A 133 -0.85 23.56 -18.15
N ASP A 134 0.07 24.24 -17.46
CA ASP A 134 -0.03 25.66 -17.13
C ASP A 134 0.93 26.02 -15.99
N ILE A 135 1.85 26.92 -16.36
CA ILE A 135 2.54 27.98 -15.61
C ILE A 135 3.98 28.05 -16.17
N ILE A 136 4.09 28.66 -17.35
CA ILE A 136 5.34 29.25 -17.84
C ILE A 136 5.03 30.73 -18.07
N MET A 137 5.41 31.58 -17.10
CA MET A 137 5.79 32.95 -17.42
C MET A 137 7.31 33.06 -17.32
N LYS A 138 7.85 33.58 -18.42
CA LYS A 138 9.26 33.79 -18.75
C LYS A 138 9.94 34.72 -17.73
N GLU A 139 11.22 34.49 -17.50
CA GLU A 139 12.22 35.56 -17.58
C GLU A 139 13.61 35.02 -17.95
N GLU A 140 14.35 35.86 -18.66
CA GLU A 140 15.39 35.52 -19.62
C GLU A 140 16.82 35.39 -19.04
N LYS A 141 17.58 34.50 -19.68
CA LYS A 141 19.03 34.56 -20.01
C LYS A 141 19.99 35.22 -19.01
N SER A 142 20.92 34.43 -18.47
CA SER A 142 22.27 34.24 -19.05
C SER A 142 23.27 33.65 -18.03
N ASN A 143 24.25 32.91 -18.56
CA ASN A 143 25.52 32.51 -17.94
C ASN A 143 25.48 31.64 -16.67
N ILE A 144 25.54 30.30 -16.85
CA ILE A 144 26.37 29.32 -16.12
C ILE A 144 26.27 28.01 -16.93
N ASP A 145 27.18 27.79 -17.89
CA ASP A 145 27.14 26.63 -18.81
C ASP A 145 28.24 25.57 -18.57
N SER A 146 28.90 25.60 -17.41
CA SER A 146 29.86 24.56 -17.03
C SER A 146 29.55 23.83 -15.72
N ILE A 147 28.59 24.32 -14.93
CA ILE A 147 28.13 23.67 -13.67
C ILE A 147 26.84 22.86 -13.88
N LYS A 148 26.02 23.21 -14.89
CA LYS A 148 24.74 22.55 -15.18
C LYS A 148 24.83 21.17 -15.82
N LYS A 149 25.98 20.77 -16.39
CA LYS A 149 26.15 19.44 -17.00
C LYS A 149 26.43 18.33 -15.98
N ASN A 150 27.18 18.62 -14.91
CA ASN A 150 27.46 17.64 -13.85
C ASN A 150 26.29 17.50 -12.85
N GLN A 151 25.52 18.57 -12.62
CA GLN A 151 24.30 18.48 -11.80
C GLN A 151 23.19 17.66 -12.47
N LYS A 152 23.03 17.77 -13.80
CA LYS A 152 22.05 16.97 -14.55
C LYS A 152 22.35 15.47 -14.55
N SER A 153 23.62 15.06 -14.56
CA SER A 153 23.97 13.63 -14.48
C SER A 153 23.70 13.07 -13.08
N GLU A 154 24.09 13.79 -12.02
CA GLU A 154 23.84 13.35 -10.63
C GLU A 154 22.35 13.33 -10.27
N ASP A 155 21.57 14.29 -10.76
CA ASP A 155 20.12 14.32 -10.55
C ASP A 155 19.41 13.20 -11.32
N ASN A 156 19.91 12.85 -12.52
CA ASN A 156 19.40 11.71 -13.28
C ASN A 156 19.71 10.37 -12.58
N ASP A 157 20.92 10.22 -12.05
CA ASP A 157 21.32 9.00 -11.33
C ASP A 157 20.52 8.82 -10.04
N ARG A 158 20.35 9.89 -9.25
CA ARG A 158 19.50 9.86 -8.04
C ARG A 158 18.04 9.59 -8.34
N ASN A 159 17.51 10.14 -9.44
CA ASN A 159 16.15 9.84 -9.86
C ASN A 159 16.02 8.37 -10.28
N ASN A 160 16.98 7.83 -11.04
CA ASN A 160 17.00 6.41 -11.41
C ASN A 160 17.07 5.49 -10.18
N GLU A 161 17.88 5.85 -9.18
CA GLU A 161 17.94 5.14 -7.90
C GLU A 161 16.58 5.14 -7.20
N ILE A 162 15.93 6.31 -7.05
CA ILE A 162 14.60 6.40 -6.43
C ILE A 162 13.59 5.56 -7.21
N GLN A 163 13.56 5.63 -8.55
CA GLN A 163 12.64 4.82 -9.34
C GLN A 163 12.86 3.31 -9.14
N ASN A 164 14.11 2.87 -8.98
CA ASN A 164 14.42 1.48 -8.66
C ASN A 164 14.01 1.10 -7.23
N GLU A 165 14.22 1.97 -6.25
CA GLU A 165 13.77 1.78 -4.87
C GLU A 165 12.23 1.64 -4.81
N ILE A 166 11.50 2.48 -5.56
CA ILE A 166 10.03 2.42 -5.66
C ILE A 166 9.56 1.11 -6.28
N LYS A 167 10.21 0.64 -7.36
CA LYS A 167 9.93 -0.68 -7.93
C LYS A 167 10.12 -1.80 -6.92
N ILE A 168 11.18 -1.72 -6.10
CA ILE A 168 11.43 -2.70 -5.03
C ILE A 168 10.31 -2.64 -3.99
N ILE A 169 9.84 -1.46 -3.59
CA ILE A 169 8.72 -1.32 -2.64
C ILE A 169 7.45 -1.96 -3.17
N PHE A 170 7.06 -1.70 -4.42
CA PHE A 170 5.87 -2.34 -5.00
C PHE A 170 6.02 -3.86 -5.11
N TYR A 171 7.21 -4.35 -5.45
CA TYR A 171 7.49 -5.78 -5.45
C TYR A 171 7.33 -6.40 -4.05
N LEU A 172 7.85 -5.74 -3.00
CA LEU A 172 7.69 -6.20 -1.62
C LEU A 172 6.23 -6.15 -1.15
N LEU A 173 5.45 -5.16 -1.59
CA LEU A 173 4.02 -5.08 -1.32
C LEU A 173 3.22 -6.22 -1.96
N GLU A 174 3.55 -6.59 -3.19
CA GLU A 174 2.93 -7.75 -3.85
C GLU A 174 3.27 -9.05 -3.12
N LEU A 175 4.54 -9.26 -2.74
CA LEU A 175 4.92 -10.43 -1.97
C LEU A 175 4.25 -10.47 -0.59
N PHE A 176 4.04 -9.32 0.04
CA PHE A 176 3.27 -9.22 1.30
C PHE A 176 1.82 -9.67 1.09
N ILE A 177 1.14 -9.18 0.05
CA ILE A 177 -0.22 -9.60 -0.31
C ILE A 177 -0.28 -11.10 -0.60
N ASP A 178 0.64 -11.60 -1.42
CA ASP A 178 0.72 -13.02 -1.78
C ASP A 178 0.99 -13.90 -0.55
N THR A 179 1.79 -13.42 0.40
CA THR A 179 2.06 -14.12 1.66
C THR A 179 0.81 -14.20 2.52
N LEU A 180 0.06 -13.10 2.66
CA LEU A 180 -1.22 -13.12 3.39
C LEU A 180 -2.22 -14.06 2.71
N TYR A 181 -2.33 -13.99 1.37
CA TYR A 181 -3.18 -14.89 0.60
C TYR A 181 -2.82 -16.36 0.83
N TYR A 182 -1.53 -16.69 0.73
CA TYR A 182 -1.02 -18.03 0.99
C TYR A 182 -1.42 -18.50 2.39
N LEU A 183 -1.17 -17.70 3.43
CA LEU A 183 -1.51 -18.07 4.80
C LEU A 183 -3.02 -18.23 5.02
N THR A 184 -3.85 -17.46 4.32
CA THR A 184 -5.32 -17.62 4.32
C THR A 184 -5.82 -18.80 3.48
N SER A 185 -4.94 -19.45 2.71
CA SER A 185 -5.28 -20.65 1.93
C SER A 185 -4.88 -21.97 2.62
N LEU A 186 -4.11 -21.87 3.71
CA LEU A 186 -3.65 -23.02 4.49
C LEU A 186 -4.78 -23.59 5.35
N SER A 187 -4.91 -24.92 5.37
CA SER A 187 -5.88 -25.58 6.26
C SER A 187 -5.49 -25.36 7.72
N PRO A 188 -6.39 -24.83 8.57
CA PRO A 188 -6.12 -24.59 9.99
C PRO A 188 -5.90 -25.89 10.77
N ASP A 189 -6.46 -27.01 10.31
CA ASP A 189 -6.32 -28.33 10.97
C ASP A 189 -4.90 -28.90 10.86
N THR A 190 -4.17 -28.51 9.82
CA THR A 190 -2.84 -29.06 9.50
C THR A 190 -1.71 -28.05 9.65
N ASN A 191 -2.01 -26.75 9.69
CA ASN A 191 -1.00 -25.70 9.70
C ASN A 191 -1.33 -24.61 10.71
N THR A 192 -0.50 -24.48 11.75
CA THR A 192 -0.67 -23.51 12.83
C THR A 192 -0.49 -22.06 12.39
N ASP A 193 0.17 -21.84 11.24
CA ASP A 193 0.38 -20.51 10.66
C ASP A 193 -0.83 -20.05 9.82
N SER A 194 -1.83 -20.91 9.61
CA SER A 194 -3.06 -20.55 8.89
C SER A 194 -3.69 -19.28 9.46
N LEU A 195 -4.17 -18.43 8.55
CA LEU A 195 -4.96 -17.24 8.85
C LEU A 195 -6.46 -17.44 8.61
N ILE A 196 -6.89 -18.66 8.24
CA ILE A 196 -8.32 -18.97 8.14
C ILE A 196 -8.97 -18.78 9.53
N GLY A 197 -10.11 -18.10 9.55
CA GLY A 197 -10.87 -17.78 10.74
C GLY A 197 -10.33 -16.60 11.56
N LYS A 198 -9.17 -16.05 11.22
CA LYS A 198 -8.56 -14.92 11.95
C LYS A 198 -9.04 -13.58 11.41
N MET A 199 -9.17 -12.60 12.31
CA MET A 199 -9.46 -11.22 11.95
C MET A 199 -8.18 -10.51 11.54
N ILE A 200 -8.14 -9.96 10.32
CA ILE A 200 -6.98 -9.25 9.78
C ILE A 200 -7.36 -7.81 9.48
N GLU A 201 -6.61 -6.85 10.02
CA GLU A 201 -6.80 -5.41 9.76
C GLU A 201 -5.45 -4.76 9.46
N ILE A 202 -5.34 -4.01 8.36
CA ILE A 202 -4.21 -3.09 8.15
C ILE A 202 -4.60 -1.75 8.76
N LYS A 203 -3.97 -1.39 9.88
CA LYS A 203 -4.29 -0.17 10.63
C LYS A 203 -3.71 1.07 9.98
N ASP A 204 -2.44 0.99 9.60
CA ASP A 204 -1.63 2.10 9.12
C ASP A 204 -0.64 1.61 8.06
N VAL A 205 -0.42 2.46 7.06
CA VAL A 205 0.66 2.29 6.07
C VAL A 205 1.39 3.61 5.95
N SER A 206 2.57 3.74 6.54
CA SER A 206 3.26 5.03 6.64
C SER A 206 4.66 5.02 6.05
N VAL A 207 4.99 6.08 5.31
CA VAL A 207 6.32 6.30 4.75
C VAL A 207 7.20 7.05 5.76
N ASN A 208 8.28 6.40 6.19
CA ASN A 208 9.31 7.02 7.03
C ASN A 208 10.68 6.96 6.34
N ARG A 209 11.23 8.13 6.01
CA ARG A 209 12.40 8.30 5.14
C ARG A 209 12.16 7.67 3.76
N LYS A 210 12.67 6.46 3.54
CA LYS A 210 12.48 5.67 2.31
C LYS A 210 11.85 4.30 2.57
N ASN A 211 11.45 4.05 3.82
CA ASN A 211 10.86 2.78 4.22
C ASN A 211 9.34 2.92 4.27
N LEU A 212 8.65 1.83 3.95
CA LEU A 212 7.21 1.70 4.10
C LEU A 212 6.93 0.84 5.33
N ASN A 213 6.28 1.42 6.33
CA ASN A 213 5.87 0.72 7.54
C ASN A 213 4.41 0.29 7.36
N ILE A 214 4.11 -0.97 7.65
CA ILE A 214 2.77 -1.54 7.62
C ILE A 214 2.46 -2.04 9.03
N GLU A 215 1.46 -1.43 9.67
CA GLU A 215 0.91 -1.90 10.94
C GLU A 215 -0.32 -2.77 10.67
N ILE A 216 -0.25 -4.04 11.03
CA ILE A 216 -1.32 -5.02 10.85
C ILE A 216 -1.74 -5.60 12.21
N LEU A 217 -3.04 -5.80 12.40
CA LEU A 217 -3.61 -6.58 13.50
C LEU A 217 -4.05 -7.93 12.96
N ILE A 218 -3.64 -8.99 13.65
CA ILE A 218 -4.14 -10.34 13.43
C ILE A 218 -4.64 -10.87 14.78
N ASP A 219 -5.96 -11.06 14.92
CA ASP A 219 -6.63 -11.38 16.20
C ASP A 219 -6.14 -10.49 17.35
N GLU A 220 -6.24 -9.17 17.17
CA GLU A 220 -5.82 -8.13 18.13
C GLU A 220 -4.31 -8.05 18.42
N LYS A 221 -3.50 -8.89 17.79
CA LYS A 221 -2.03 -8.83 17.91
C LYS A 221 -1.45 -7.90 16.85
N THR A 222 -0.79 -6.84 17.30
CA THR A 222 -0.08 -5.90 16.43
C THR A 222 1.22 -6.50 15.90
N ILE A 223 1.40 -6.40 14.59
CA ILE A 223 2.63 -6.70 13.88
C ILE A 223 3.02 -5.45 13.09
N ILE A 224 4.29 -5.01 13.21
CA ILE A 224 4.82 -3.91 12.40
C ILE A 224 5.89 -4.45 11.46
N ILE A 225 5.58 -4.39 10.16
CA ILE A 225 6.45 -4.80 9.08
C ILE A 225 7.05 -3.55 8.44
N ILE A 226 8.37 -3.49 8.32
CA ILE A 226 9.08 -2.42 7.63
C ILE A 226 9.63 -2.97 6.33
N LEU A 227 9.09 -2.48 5.22
CA LEU A 227 9.61 -2.73 3.88
C LEU A 227 10.63 -1.65 3.55
N SER A 228 11.88 -2.07 3.33
CA SER A 228 12.99 -1.21 3.00
C SER A 228 13.45 -1.49 1.58
N PRO A 229 13.70 -0.47 0.74
CA PRO A 229 14.22 -0.68 -0.60
C PRO A 229 15.70 -1.12 -0.60
N ASN A 230 16.36 -1.13 0.58
CA ASN A 230 17.73 -1.60 0.73
C ASN A 230 17.84 -3.10 0.44
N LYS A 231 18.69 -3.46 -0.53
CA LYS A 231 18.90 -4.85 -0.95
C LYS A 231 19.39 -5.77 0.18
N ASN A 232 20.14 -5.25 1.15
CA ASN A 232 20.77 -6.07 2.20
C ASN A 232 19.83 -6.47 3.33
N ASN A 233 18.81 -5.65 3.62
CA ASN A 233 17.81 -5.96 4.62
C ASN A 233 16.46 -5.38 4.18
N PRO A 234 15.78 -6.05 3.25
CA PRO A 234 14.59 -5.51 2.60
C PRO A 234 13.36 -5.50 3.51
N ILE A 235 13.37 -6.29 4.58
CA ILE A 235 12.22 -6.51 5.45
C ILE A 235 12.71 -6.67 6.88
N SER A 236 12.16 -5.87 7.78
CA SER A 236 12.33 -6.07 9.21
C SER A 236 10.98 -6.08 9.93
N ILE A 237 10.95 -6.76 11.06
CA ILE A 237 9.82 -6.79 11.98
C ILE A 237 10.25 -6.03 13.23
N VAL A 238 9.45 -5.05 13.66
CA VAL A 238 9.79 -4.22 14.84
C VAL A 238 8.96 -4.60 16.04
N LEU A 239 7.66 -4.83 15.84
CA LEU A 239 6.76 -5.34 16.87
C LEU A 239 6.14 -6.61 16.33
N ASP A 240 6.31 -7.67 17.09
CA ASP A 240 5.68 -8.98 16.92
C ASP A 240 5.73 -9.53 18.35
N ASN A 241 4.62 -9.48 19.07
CA ASN A 241 4.54 -9.68 20.53
C ASN A 241 4.85 -11.13 20.96
N GLU A 242 5.99 -11.68 20.53
CA GLU A 242 6.34 -13.10 20.50
C GLU A 242 5.38 -13.98 19.68
N ASN A 243 4.52 -13.38 18.86
CA ASN A 243 3.69 -14.12 17.95
C ASN A 243 4.59 -14.71 16.83
N LYS A 244 4.39 -15.97 16.46
CA LYS A 244 5.16 -16.58 15.36
C LYS A 244 4.77 -15.98 14.01
N THR A 245 3.57 -15.40 13.92
CA THR A 245 2.97 -14.94 12.66
C THR A 245 3.78 -13.85 11.95
N GLY A 246 4.28 -12.83 12.64
CA GLY A 246 5.05 -11.76 11.99
C GLY A 246 6.36 -12.28 11.39
N ASN A 247 7.06 -13.13 12.13
CA ASN A 247 8.22 -13.87 11.63
C ASN A 247 7.88 -14.80 10.46
N THR A 248 6.78 -15.55 10.51
CA THR A 248 6.34 -16.40 9.39
C THR A 248 6.07 -15.57 8.13
N ILE A 249 5.40 -14.42 8.26
CA ILE A 249 5.18 -13.50 7.14
C ILE A 249 6.52 -13.03 6.56
N LYS A 250 7.45 -12.58 7.42
CA LYS A 250 8.78 -12.14 6.98
C LYS A 250 9.53 -13.26 6.23
N GLU A 251 9.61 -14.46 6.80
CA GLU A 251 10.34 -15.57 6.20
C GLU A 251 9.74 -16.01 4.86
N LEU A 252 8.41 -16.04 4.75
CA LEU A 252 7.73 -16.35 3.48
C LEU A 252 8.00 -15.29 2.41
N ILE A 253 8.00 -14.00 2.75
CA ILE A 253 8.36 -12.96 1.78
C ILE A 253 9.82 -13.12 1.34
N LEU A 254 10.73 -13.44 2.26
CA LEU A 254 12.16 -13.63 1.93
C LEU A 254 12.39 -14.89 1.08
N GLN A 255 11.67 -15.99 1.33
CA GLN A 255 11.77 -17.22 0.54
C GLN A 255 11.24 -17.05 -0.88
N ASN A 256 10.16 -16.27 -1.05
CA ASN A 256 9.57 -15.99 -2.36
C ASN A 256 10.29 -14.87 -3.11
N LYS A 257 11.34 -14.29 -2.53
CA LYS A 257 12.14 -13.23 -3.15
C LYS A 257 13.12 -13.83 -4.16
N ASN A 258 12.65 -14.12 -5.36
CA ASN A 258 13.54 -14.34 -6.50
C ASN A 258 14.08 -12.97 -6.94
N PHE A 259 15.41 -12.80 -6.94
CA PHE A 259 16.09 -11.62 -7.49
C PHE A 259 16.51 -11.87 -8.95
#